data_AF-A0A8T5PA60-F1
#
_entry.id   AF-A0A8T5PA60-F1
#
_cell.length_a   1.000
_cell.length_b   1.000
_cell.length_c   1.000
_cell.angle_alpha   90.00
_cell.angle_beta   90.00
_cell.angle_gamma   90.00
#
_symmetry.space_group_name_H-M   'P 1'
#
loop_
_entity.id
_entity.type
_entity.pdbx_description
1 polymer ?
#
loop_
_entity_poly.entity_id
_entity_poly.type
_entity_poly.pdbx_seq_one_letter_code
_entity_poly.pdbx_strand_id
1 'polypeptide(L)'
;MEEIISLTRLGIALAFMTAASVMDWRTRKVANRVWIVLGIIGMGLLAFEMLFAEAGGREFGLTHFLIFIPLAIIFFDVFWDREPIYWEGKVNPAPILLLAIAAIISLAMVVGEGLTMETGALLAIPAVMLTFEAFYYLGVIRGGADAKAMMALALMFPFYPLISGLPFLAYPERAVDFIQMTFPFSFLILMNAAIIHAVSGPLIRFFRNLVRKDFGFPEMFLGYRMDLKDVPKKFVWPMEAVREDEVVLVLFPKRSDDVKVELAKLKAKGLERIWVTPKDPFIIPMTLGIIFSAVVGNLIILLFPF
;
A
#
# COMPACT_ATOMS: atom_id res chain seq x y z
N MET A 1 14.64 24.22 6.19
CA MET A 1 15.19 22.89 6.51
C MET A 1 14.17 21.80 6.24
N GLU A 2 12.93 21.96 6.71
CA GLU A 2 11.84 20.98 6.52
C GLU A 2 11.53 20.64 5.05
N GLU A 3 11.58 21.63 4.16
CA GLU A 3 11.40 21.39 2.72
C GLU A 3 12.48 20.47 2.14
N ILE A 4 13.74 20.67 2.52
CA ILE A 4 14.85 19.80 2.08
C ILE A 4 14.65 18.36 2.57
N ILE A 5 14.21 18.18 3.83
CA ILE A 5 13.92 16.85 4.36
C ILE A 5 12.74 16.22 3.61
N SER A 6 11.69 17.00 3.33
CA SER A 6 10.51 16.55 2.58
C SER A 6 10.87 16.11 1.15
N LEU A 7 11.68 16.91 0.44
CA LEU A 7 12.20 16.57 -0.89
C LEU A 7 13.12 15.34 -0.84
N THR A 8 13.93 15.19 0.21
CA THR A 8 14.80 14.03 0.42
C THR A 8 13.96 12.76 0.61
N ARG A 9 12.93 12.79 1.45
CA ARG A 9 11.99 11.67 1.63
C ARG A 9 11.29 11.29 0.34
N LEU A 10 10.80 12.28 -0.42
CA LEU A 10 10.17 12.04 -1.72
C LEU A 10 11.14 11.42 -2.72
N GLY A 11 12.36 11.95 -2.84
CA GLY A 11 13.38 11.41 -3.73
C GLY A 11 13.72 9.95 -3.42
N ILE A 12 13.94 9.63 -2.14
CA ILE A 12 14.25 8.26 -1.70
C ILE A 12 13.05 7.34 -1.92
N ALA A 13 11.86 7.76 -1.50
CA ALA A 13 10.63 6.97 -1.69
C ALA A 13 10.39 6.67 -3.17
N LEU A 14 10.48 7.67 -4.05
CA LEU A 14 10.28 7.49 -5.49
C LEU A 14 11.34 6.58 -6.11
N ALA A 15 12.60 6.69 -5.70
CA ALA A 15 13.66 5.80 -6.18
C ALA A 15 13.38 4.33 -5.82
N PHE A 16 13.07 4.05 -4.55
CA PHE A 16 12.75 2.69 -4.09
C PHE A 16 11.46 2.15 -4.70
N MET A 17 10.41 2.97 -4.77
CA MET A 17 9.10 2.58 -5.28
C MET A 17 9.11 2.38 -6.80
N THR A 18 9.92 3.13 -7.52
CA THR A 18 10.17 2.90 -8.95
C THR A 18 10.92 1.59 -9.18
N ALA A 19 11.97 1.33 -8.40
CA ALA A 19 12.68 0.04 -8.46
C ALA A 19 11.75 -1.14 -8.13
N ALA A 20 10.94 -1.00 -7.07
CA ALA A 20 9.94 -1.99 -6.67
C ALA A 20 8.87 -2.20 -7.75
N SER A 21 8.39 -1.12 -8.39
CA SER A 21 7.47 -1.17 -9.52
C SER A 21 8.02 -1.97 -10.70
N VAL A 22 9.30 -1.78 -11.03
CA VAL A 22 9.96 -2.54 -12.10
C VAL A 22 10.09 -4.02 -11.74
N MET A 23 10.47 -4.32 -10.49
CA MET A 23 10.57 -5.69 -9.98
C MET A 23 9.19 -6.38 -10.03
N ASP A 24 8.16 -5.75 -9.49
CA ASP A 24 6.82 -6.30 -9.42
C ASP A 24 6.20 -6.47 -10.83
N TRP A 25 6.46 -5.53 -11.73
CA TRP A 25 6.04 -5.65 -13.12
C TRP A 25 6.62 -6.89 -13.80
N ARG A 26 7.92 -7.16 -13.58
CA ARG A 26 8.67 -8.24 -14.23
C ARG A 26 8.43 -9.61 -13.59
N THR A 27 8.36 -9.69 -12.26
CA THR A 27 8.38 -10.98 -11.52
C THR A 27 7.22 -11.18 -10.56
N ARG A 28 6.36 -10.16 -10.36
CA ARG A 28 5.29 -10.13 -9.34
C ARG A 28 5.77 -10.36 -7.91
N LYS A 29 7.05 -10.06 -7.66
CA LYS A 29 7.71 -10.26 -6.37
C LYS A 29 8.70 -9.12 -6.14
N VAL A 30 8.59 -8.49 -4.97
CA VAL A 30 9.59 -7.54 -4.46
C VAL A 30 10.27 -8.17 -3.26
N ALA A 31 11.59 -8.07 -3.20
CA ALA A 31 12.37 -8.65 -2.11
C ALA A 31 12.16 -7.85 -0.81
N ASN A 32 11.97 -8.54 0.32
CA ASN A 32 11.76 -7.93 1.64
C ASN A 32 12.82 -6.87 1.99
N ARG A 33 14.08 -7.07 1.56
CA ARG A 33 15.18 -6.11 1.77
C ARG A 33 14.88 -4.69 1.26
N VAL A 34 14.09 -4.55 0.19
CA VAL A 34 13.74 -3.24 -0.36
C VAL A 34 12.93 -2.44 0.67
N TRP A 35 11.93 -3.10 1.27
CA TRP A 35 11.07 -2.50 2.29
C TRP A 35 11.81 -2.26 3.59
N ILE A 36 12.61 -3.23 4.04
CA ILE A 36 13.42 -3.10 5.26
C ILE A 36 14.37 -1.91 5.17
N VAL A 37 15.12 -1.78 4.07
CA VAL A 37 16.05 -0.66 3.88
C VAL A 37 15.29 0.66 3.82
N LEU A 38 14.15 0.71 3.13
CA LEU A 38 13.31 1.92 3.06
C LEU A 38 12.81 2.34 4.45
N GLY A 39 12.32 1.40 5.26
CA GLY A 39 11.85 1.67 6.62
C GLY A 39 12.96 2.10 7.58
N ILE A 40 14.15 1.49 7.48
CA ILE A 40 15.33 1.91 8.26
C ILE A 40 15.74 3.34 7.91
N ILE A 41 15.77 3.69 6.63
CA ILE A 41 16.06 5.07 6.20
C ILE A 41 14.97 6.01 6.71
N GLY A 42 13.69 5.62 6.65
CA GLY A 42 12.58 6.40 7.19
C GLY A 42 12.74 6.70 8.69
N MET A 43 13.03 5.68 9.49
CA MET A 43 13.33 5.84 10.92
C MET A 43 14.55 6.73 11.16
N GLY A 44 15.62 6.57 10.36
CA GLY A 44 16.81 7.43 10.45
C GLY A 44 16.51 8.91 10.15
N LEU A 45 15.69 9.17 9.12
CA LEU A 45 15.26 10.53 8.79
C LEU A 45 14.30 11.11 9.84
N LEU A 46 13.44 10.30 10.45
CA LEU A 46 12.61 10.72 11.58
C LEU A 46 13.48 11.07 12.79
N ALA A 47 14.48 10.25 13.14
CA ALA A 47 15.40 10.53 14.23
C ALA A 47 16.19 11.82 13.98
N PHE A 48 16.66 12.01 12.74
CA PHE A 48 17.31 13.25 12.33
C PHE A 48 16.37 14.46 12.49
N GLU A 49 15.14 14.37 11.98
CA GLU A 49 14.16 15.46 12.14
C GLU A 49 13.90 15.76 13.61
N MET A 50 13.69 14.75 14.47
CA MET A 50 13.45 14.95 15.90
C MET A 50 14.63 15.61 16.63
N LEU A 51 15.87 15.27 16.26
CA LEU A 51 17.08 15.85 16.88
C LEU A 51 17.34 17.31 16.48
N PHE A 52 16.87 17.72 15.30
CA PHE A 52 17.11 19.06 14.74
C PHE A 52 15.83 19.90 14.62
N ALA A 53 14.73 19.44 15.23
CA ALA A 53 13.39 20.04 15.10
C ALA A 53 13.26 21.43 15.73
N GLU A 54 14.14 21.80 16.68
CA GLU A 54 14.14 23.13 17.31
C GLU A 54 14.23 24.27 16.27
N ALA A 55 14.79 24.01 15.09
CA ALA A 55 14.87 24.97 13.99
C ALA A 55 13.59 25.08 13.12
N GLY A 56 12.60 24.20 13.32
CA GLY A 56 11.38 24.04 12.49
C GLY A 56 10.06 24.32 13.21
N GLY A 57 10.07 24.56 14.52
CA GLY A 57 8.86 24.88 15.29
C GLY A 57 8.10 23.68 15.85
N ARG A 58 8.67 22.46 15.79
CA ARG A 58 8.24 21.31 16.61
C ARG A 58 9.26 21.05 17.70
N GLU A 59 8.79 20.79 18.91
CA GLU A 59 9.67 20.46 20.03
C GLU A 59 9.46 19.01 20.44
N PHE A 60 10.54 18.22 20.41
CA PHE A 60 10.52 16.82 20.85
C PHE A 60 11.35 16.69 22.12
N GLY A 61 10.71 16.25 23.19
CA GLY A 61 11.37 15.86 24.43
C GLY A 61 12.16 14.55 24.28
N LEU A 62 13.01 14.28 25.27
CA LEU A 62 13.82 13.05 25.28
C LEU A 62 12.96 11.79 25.32
N THR A 63 11.76 11.85 25.91
CA THR A 63 10.88 10.68 26.01
C THR A 63 10.18 10.38 24.68
N HIS A 64 10.03 11.35 23.77
CA HIS A 64 9.50 11.10 22.42
C HIS A 64 10.35 10.08 21.65
N PHE A 65 11.65 9.98 21.91
CA PHE A 65 12.53 8.98 21.29
C PHE A 65 12.17 7.53 21.65
N LEU A 66 11.33 7.31 22.68
CA LEU A 66 10.78 5.98 22.94
C LEU A 66 9.95 5.45 21.77
N ILE A 67 9.42 6.30 20.88
CA ILE A 67 8.62 5.91 19.72
C ILE A 67 9.35 4.93 18.78
N PHE A 68 10.69 4.96 18.72
CA PHE A 68 11.43 4.06 17.83
C PHE A 68 11.27 2.58 18.21
N ILE A 69 10.93 2.28 19.47
CA ILE A 69 10.72 0.90 19.91
C ILE A 69 9.41 0.31 19.36
N PRO A 70 8.21 0.90 19.58
CA PRO A 70 6.98 0.40 18.94
C PRO A 70 7.06 0.44 17.41
N LEU A 71 7.72 1.43 16.80
CA LEU A 71 7.95 1.44 15.36
C LEU A 71 8.76 0.24 14.89
N ALA A 72 9.88 -0.05 15.54
CA ALA A 72 10.72 -1.19 15.20
C ALA A 72 9.98 -2.52 15.42
N ILE A 73 9.31 -2.67 16.57
CA ILE A 73 8.54 -3.87 16.89
C ILE A 73 7.51 -4.14 15.78
N ILE A 74 6.60 -3.20 15.53
CA ILE A 74 5.50 -3.39 14.58
C ILE A 74 6.03 -3.55 13.15
N PHE A 75 7.05 -2.77 12.75
CA PHE A 75 7.58 -2.84 11.39
C PHE A 75 8.29 -4.16 11.10
N PHE A 76 9.19 -4.58 12.00
CA PHE A 76 9.98 -5.79 11.79
C PHE A 76 9.16 -7.07 11.99
N ASP A 77 8.06 -7.00 12.75
CA ASP A 77 7.16 -8.13 12.97
C ASP A 77 6.67 -8.74 11.65
N VAL A 78 6.30 -7.89 10.69
CA VAL A 78 5.77 -8.29 9.38
C VAL A 78 6.81 -9.01 8.50
N PHE A 79 8.08 -8.92 8.84
CA PHE A 79 9.16 -9.65 8.18
C PHE A 79 9.58 -10.92 8.94
N TRP A 80 9.10 -11.10 10.17
CA TRP A 80 9.36 -12.27 10.96
C TRP A 80 8.49 -13.43 10.48
N ASP A 81 9.12 -14.50 10.00
CA ASP A 81 8.42 -15.72 9.61
C ASP A 81 8.07 -16.54 10.86
N ARG A 82 6.87 -16.31 11.42
CA ARG A 82 6.34 -17.03 12.58
C ARG A 82 4.84 -17.27 12.47
N GLU A 83 4.34 -18.17 13.31
CA GLU A 83 2.91 -18.43 13.44
C GLU A 83 2.13 -17.16 13.83
N PRO A 84 0.97 -16.90 13.21
CA PRO A 84 0.12 -15.76 13.55
C PRO A 84 -0.46 -15.89 14.98
N ILE A 85 -1.11 -14.83 15.47
CA ILE A 85 -1.70 -14.77 16.82
C ILE A 85 -2.59 -15.98 17.09
N TYR A 86 -3.39 -16.38 16.11
CA TYR A 86 -4.25 -17.55 16.18
C TYR A 86 -3.91 -18.50 15.04
N TRP A 87 -3.48 -19.71 15.39
CA TRP A 87 -3.14 -20.76 14.44
C TRP A 87 -3.65 -22.10 14.97
N GLU A 88 -4.48 -22.79 14.17
CA GLU A 88 -4.97 -24.16 14.46
C GLU A 88 -5.53 -24.35 15.90
N GLY A 89 -6.29 -23.39 16.41
CA GLY A 89 -6.88 -23.48 17.75
C GLY A 89 -5.96 -23.10 18.90
N LYS A 90 -4.70 -22.72 18.62
CA LYS A 90 -3.73 -22.26 19.60
C LYS A 90 -3.49 -20.75 19.45
N VAL A 91 -3.25 -20.10 20.59
CA VAL A 91 -2.87 -18.69 20.64
C VAL A 91 -1.34 -18.60 20.76
N ASN A 92 -0.69 -17.95 19.82
CA ASN A 92 0.74 -17.66 19.90
C ASN A 92 0.96 -16.41 20.79
N PRO A 93 1.65 -16.53 21.95
CA PRO A 93 1.83 -15.40 22.85
C PRO A 93 2.87 -14.39 22.36
N ALA A 94 3.77 -14.76 21.45
CA ALA A 94 4.86 -13.89 21.00
C ALA A 94 4.37 -12.56 20.35
N PRO A 95 3.47 -12.57 19.35
CA PRO A 95 2.90 -11.34 18.79
C PRO A 95 2.17 -10.50 19.84
N ILE A 96 1.44 -11.15 20.74
CA ILE A 96 0.69 -10.45 21.79
C ILE A 96 1.65 -9.73 22.73
N LEU A 97 2.73 -10.39 23.14
CA LEU A 97 3.74 -9.81 24.02
C LEU A 97 4.44 -8.62 23.36
N LEU A 98 4.80 -8.73 22.08
CA LEU A 98 5.43 -7.64 21.34
C LEU A 98 4.50 -6.44 21.20
N LEU A 99 3.23 -6.66 20.85
CA LEU A 99 2.23 -5.59 20.80
C LEU A 99 1.98 -4.97 22.19
N ALA A 100 1.99 -5.78 23.25
CA ALA A 100 1.87 -5.29 24.62
C ALA A 100 3.08 -4.41 25.01
N ILE A 101 4.30 -4.83 24.66
CA ILE A 101 5.52 -4.02 24.87
C ILE A 101 5.42 -2.70 24.10
N ALA A 102 5.03 -2.76 22.82
CA ALA A 102 4.85 -1.58 21.99
C ALA A 102 3.81 -0.61 22.60
N ALA A 103 2.69 -1.13 23.10
CA ALA A 103 1.64 -0.35 23.75
C ALA A 103 2.10 0.26 25.09
N ILE A 104 2.81 -0.50 25.93
CA ILE A 104 3.35 -0.02 27.21
C ILE A 104 4.35 1.11 26.99
N ILE A 105 5.24 0.97 26.00
CA ILE A 105 6.24 2.00 25.69
C ILE A 105 5.56 3.25 25.11
N SER A 106 4.56 3.07 24.25
CA SER A 106 3.74 4.18 23.75
C SER A 106 3.03 4.92 24.90
N LEU A 107 2.50 4.18 25.88
CA LEU A 107 1.89 4.75 27.07
C LEU A 107 2.92 5.48 27.95
N ALA A 108 4.11 4.92 28.14
CA ALA A 108 5.18 5.56 28.89
C ALA A 108 5.59 6.90 28.25
N MET A 109 5.64 6.97 26.93
CA MET A 109 5.86 8.21 26.19
C MET A 109 4.73 9.24 26.45
N VAL A 110 3.46 8.81 26.40
CA VAL A 110 2.32 9.69 26.69
C VAL A 110 2.33 10.18 28.14
N VAL A 111 2.72 9.34 29.09
CA VAL A 111 2.82 9.73 30.52
C VAL A 111 3.98 10.72 30.73
N GLY A 112 5.09 10.56 30.01
CA GLY A 112 6.27 11.43 30.13
C GLY A 112 6.10 12.81 29.49
N GLU A 113 5.52 12.86 28.28
CA GLU A 113 5.42 14.11 27.49
C GLU A 113 4.01 14.71 27.51
N GLY A 114 3.00 13.94 27.90
CA GLY A 114 1.59 14.29 27.72
C GLY A 114 1.09 14.04 26.29
N LEU A 115 -0.21 14.20 26.09
CA LEU A 115 -0.86 14.07 24.79
C LEU A 115 -0.79 15.38 24.01
N THR A 116 0.43 15.76 23.61
CA THR A 116 0.68 16.94 22.73
C THR A 116 0.41 16.59 21.26
N MET A 117 0.46 17.60 20.39
CA MET A 117 0.31 17.39 18.93
C MET A 117 1.42 16.50 18.37
N GLU A 118 2.65 16.67 18.85
CA GLU A 118 3.85 15.91 18.48
C GLU A 118 3.71 14.45 18.93
N THR A 119 3.30 14.23 20.18
CA THR A 119 3.00 12.89 20.71
C THR A 119 1.92 12.23 19.86
N GLY A 120 0.83 12.95 19.55
CA GLY A 120 -0.26 12.45 18.71
C GLY A 120 0.20 12.07 17.30
N ALA A 121 1.00 12.92 16.66
CA ALA A 121 1.53 12.68 15.32
C ALA A 121 2.50 11.48 15.29
N LEU A 122 3.35 11.33 16.30
CA LEU A 122 4.23 10.17 16.44
C LEU A 122 3.46 8.87 16.66
N LEU A 123 2.40 8.89 17.47
CA LEU A 123 1.52 7.73 17.69
C LEU A 123 0.66 7.36 16.48
N ALA A 124 0.39 8.30 15.57
CA ALA A 124 -0.31 8.02 14.32
C ALA A 124 0.47 7.05 13.42
N ILE A 125 1.81 7.05 13.49
CA ILE A 125 2.68 6.18 12.69
C ILE A 125 2.47 4.68 13.03
N PRO A 126 2.66 4.22 14.28
CA PRO A 126 2.37 2.82 14.62
C PRO A 126 0.89 2.48 14.44
N ALA A 127 -0.04 3.42 14.70
CA ALA A 127 -1.47 3.19 14.49
C ALA A 127 -1.81 2.89 13.02
N VAL A 128 -1.26 3.66 12.07
CA VAL A 128 -1.48 3.40 10.64
C VAL A 128 -0.80 2.13 10.15
N MET A 129 0.37 1.78 10.71
CA MET A 129 1.03 0.52 10.41
C MET A 129 0.19 -0.69 10.84
N LEU A 130 -0.36 -0.66 12.07
CA LEU A 130 -1.30 -1.67 12.56
C LEU A 130 -2.57 -1.71 11.70
N THR A 131 -3.02 -0.56 11.20
CA THR A 131 -4.16 -0.50 10.26
C THR A 131 -3.84 -1.22 8.95
N PHE A 132 -2.66 -1.04 8.37
CA PHE A 132 -2.25 -1.75 7.15
C PHE A 132 -2.08 -3.25 7.38
N GLU A 133 -1.57 -3.64 8.54
CA GLU A 133 -1.50 -5.04 8.96
C GLU A 133 -2.90 -5.65 9.12
N ALA A 134 -3.82 -4.94 9.76
CA ALA A 134 -5.22 -5.33 9.87
C ALA A 134 -5.86 -5.47 8.48
N PHE A 135 -5.63 -4.53 7.56
CA PHE A 135 -6.12 -4.63 6.18
C PHE A 135 -5.57 -5.87 5.46
N TYR A 136 -4.32 -6.26 5.72
CA TYR A 136 -3.75 -7.49 5.18
C TYR A 136 -4.43 -8.73 5.75
N TYR A 137 -4.59 -8.83 7.07
CA TYR A 137 -5.24 -9.98 7.72
C TYR A 137 -6.73 -10.10 7.41
N LEU A 138 -7.44 -8.97 7.26
CA LEU A 138 -8.84 -8.93 6.85
C LEU A 138 -9.03 -9.17 5.35
N GLY A 139 -7.95 -9.27 4.57
CA GLY A 139 -8.00 -9.53 3.13
C GLY A 139 -8.43 -8.33 2.28
N VAL A 140 -8.45 -7.13 2.85
CA VAL A 140 -8.64 -5.85 2.13
C VAL A 140 -7.44 -5.61 1.22
N ILE A 141 -6.23 -5.73 1.77
CA ILE A 141 -4.98 -5.74 1.01
C ILE A 141 -4.58 -7.19 0.78
N ARG A 142 -4.69 -7.66 -0.47
CA ARG A 142 -4.42 -9.07 -0.81
C ARG A 142 -2.92 -9.40 -0.95
N GLY A 143 -2.08 -8.38 -1.14
CA GLY A 143 -0.64 -8.53 -1.36
C GLY A 143 0.18 -8.20 -0.11
N GLY A 144 0.94 -9.16 0.40
CA GLY A 144 1.86 -8.90 1.52
C GLY A 144 2.97 -7.90 1.17
N ALA A 145 3.35 -7.80 -0.11
CA ALA A 145 4.29 -6.78 -0.57
C ALA A 145 3.69 -5.36 -0.50
N ASP A 146 2.39 -5.22 -0.77
CA ASP A 146 1.69 -3.94 -0.71
C ASP A 146 1.59 -3.44 0.74
N ALA A 147 1.22 -4.31 1.69
CA ALA A 147 1.19 -3.97 3.11
C ALA A 147 2.56 -3.51 3.62
N LYS A 148 3.63 -4.25 3.28
CA LYS A 148 5.02 -3.89 3.62
C LYS A 148 5.45 -2.55 3.04
N ALA A 149 5.07 -2.27 1.79
CA ALA A 149 5.34 -1.00 1.14
C ALA A 149 4.62 0.15 1.87
N MET A 150 3.35 -0.02 2.21
CA MET A 150 2.56 0.97 2.93
C MET A 150 3.13 1.28 4.32
N MET A 151 3.56 0.26 5.07
CA MET A 151 4.22 0.44 6.37
C MET A 151 5.57 1.16 6.21
N ALA A 152 6.37 0.79 5.21
CA ALA A 152 7.63 1.47 4.94
C ALA A 152 7.43 2.94 4.54
N LEU A 153 6.35 3.24 3.78
CA LEU A 153 5.96 4.60 3.45
C LEU A 153 5.44 5.39 4.66
N ALA A 154 4.76 4.75 5.62
CA ALA A 154 4.37 5.38 6.88
C ALA A 154 5.60 5.83 7.70
N LEU A 155 6.65 5.00 7.73
CA LEU A 155 7.93 5.37 8.35
C LEU A 155 8.68 6.45 7.55
N MET A 156 8.58 6.43 6.23
CA MET A 156 9.23 7.43 5.37
C MET A 156 8.55 8.80 5.45
N PHE A 157 7.24 8.83 5.63
CA PHE A 157 6.42 10.04 5.71
C PHE A 157 5.64 10.08 7.04
N PRO A 158 6.34 10.32 8.17
CA PRO A 158 5.69 10.50 9.46
C PRO A 158 4.79 11.75 9.48
N PHE A 159 5.15 12.75 8.68
CA PHE A 159 4.41 13.99 8.47
C PHE A 159 4.16 14.22 6.98
N TYR A 160 3.20 15.09 6.68
CA TYR A 160 2.97 15.52 5.31
C TYR A 160 4.21 16.25 4.77
N PRO A 161 4.64 15.98 3.52
CA PRO A 161 5.76 16.67 2.93
C PRO A 161 5.41 18.15 2.72
N LEU A 162 6.28 19.03 3.22
CA LEU A 162 6.16 20.47 3.06
C LEU A 162 6.99 20.89 1.85
N ILE A 163 6.32 21.31 0.78
CA ILE A 163 6.97 21.75 -0.48
C ILE A 163 6.38 23.10 -0.85
N SER A 164 7.22 24.06 -1.19
CA SER A 164 6.76 25.40 -1.55
C SER A 164 5.80 25.36 -2.74
N GLY A 165 4.58 25.86 -2.55
CA GLY A 165 3.53 25.92 -3.56
C GLY A 165 2.75 24.61 -3.79
N LEU A 166 2.96 23.57 -2.99
CA LEU A 166 2.25 22.28 -3.10
C LEU A 166 1.75 21.77 -1.72
N PRO A 167 0.69 20.96 -1.69
CA PRO A 167 -0.12 20.49 -2.82
C PRO A 167 -1.05 21.57 -3.39
N PHE A 168 -1.51 21.40 -4.64
CA PHE A 168 -2.47 22.31 -5.29
C PHE A 168 -3.83 22.36 -4.57
N LEU A 169 -4.29 21.23 -4.04
CA LEU A 169 -5.48 21.16 -3.19
C LEU A 169 -5.05 21.11 -1.73
N ALA A 170 -4.82 22.29 -1.16
CA ALA A 170 -4.51 22.42 0.26
C ALA A 170 -5.76 22.20 1.13
N TYR A 171 -5.53 21.69 2.34
CA TYR A 171 -6.58 21.56 3.34
C TYR A 171 -7.04 22.95 3.84
N PRO A 172 -8.33 23.11 4.21
CA PRO A 172 -8.77 24.31 4.91
C PRO A 172 -7.99 24.46 6.21
N GLU A 173 -7.46 25.66 6.51
CA GLU A 173 -6.58 25.94 7.66
C GLU A 173 -7.12 25.38 8.99
N ARG A 174 -8.45 25.43 9.18
CA ARG A 174 -9.12 24.96 10.40
C ARG A 174 -9.16 23.45 10.58
N ALA A 175 -8.93 22.68 9.53
CA ALA A 175 -9.03 21.22 9.55
C ALA A 175 -7.67 20.52 9.37
N VAL A 176 -6.59 21.28 9.12
CA VAL A 176 -5.25 20.74 8.83
C VAL A 176 -4.80 19.79 9.93
N ASP A 177 -4.83 20.23 11.19
CA ASP A 177 -4.29 19.45 12.30
C ASP A 177 -5.07 18.15 12.52
N PHE A 178 -6.40 18.24 12.51
CA PHE A 178 -7.28 17.08 12.66
C PHE A 178 -7.09 16.07 11.52
N ILE A 179 -6.99 16.55 10.27
CA ILE A 179 -6.83 15.68 9.11
C ILE A 179 -5.42 15.07 9.09
N GLN A 180 -4.37 15.81 9.42
CA GLN A 180 -3.02 15.24 9.46
C GLN A 180 -2.89 14.13 10.51
N MET A 181 -3.56 14.29 11.66
CA MET A 181 -3.58 13.28 12.71
C MET A 181 -4.44 12.06 12.33
N THR A 182 -5.62 12.28 11.75
CA THR A 182 -6.59 11.20 11.43
C THR A 182 -6.31 10.52 10.09
N PHE A 183 -5.62 11.21 9.18
CA PHE A 183 -5.40 10.80 7.80
C PHE A 183 -3.92 10.98 7.41
N PRO A 184 -3.03 10.07 7.86
CA PRO A 184 -1.60 10.15 7.59
C PRO A 184 -1.28 10.16 6.08
N PHE A 185 -0.13 10.74 5.71
CA PHE A 185 0.25 10.86 4.30
C PHE A 185 0.36 9.51 3.58
N SER A 186 0.81 8.45 4.27
CA SER A 186 0.80 7.09 3.72
C SER A 186 -0.62 6.64 3.36
N PHE A 187 -1.61 6.91 4.19
CA PHE A 187 -3.01 6.58 3.88
C PHE A 187 -3.52 7.37 2.66
N LEU A 188 -3.15 8.65 2.54
CA LEU A 188 -3.44 9.45 1.34
C LEU A 188 -2.82 8.85 0.07
N ILE A 189 -1.57 8.36 0.14
CA ILE A 189 -0.93 7.62 -0.97
C ILE A 189 -1.77 6.39 -1.36
N LEU A 190 -2.19 5.56 -0.39
CA LEU A 190 -2.99 4.37 -0.64
C LEU A 190 -4.30 4.72 -1.37
N MET A 191 -5.00 5.73 -0.89
CA MET A 191 -6.26 6.14 -1.47
C MET A 191 -6.10 6.68 -2.89
N ASN A 192 -5.15 7.60 -3.11
CA ASN A 192 -4.88 8.13 -4.45
C ASN A 192 -4.43 7.00 -5.40
N ALA A 193 -3.62 6.06 -4.93
CA ALA A 193 -3.26 4.86 -5.68
C ALA A 193 -4.47 4.00 -6.05
N ALA A 194 -5.40 3.79 -5.11
CA ALA A 194 -6.62 3.03 -5.35
C ALA A 194 -7.51 3.71 -6.39
N ILE A 195 -7.67 5.04 -6.33
CA ILE A 195 -8.43 5.82 -7.33
C ILE A 195 -7.76 5.73 -8.69
N ILE A 196 -6.45 5.97 -8.77
CA ILE A 196 -5.68 5.88 -10.02
C ILE A 196 -5.84 4.48 -10.61
N HIS A 197 -5.73 3.43 -9.81
CA HIS A 197 -5.90 2.05 -10.27
C HIS A 197 -7.32 1.76 -10.75
N ALA A 198 -8.34 2.17 -9.99
CA ALA A 198 -9.75 1.95 -10.29
C ALA A 198 -10.21 2.67 -11.56
N VAL A 199 -9.62 3.83 -11.88
CA VAL A 199 -9.93 4.59 -13.10
C VAL A 199 -9.08 4.10 -14.28
N SER A 200 -7.75 4.06 -14.13
CA SER A 200 -6.85 3.74 -15.23
C SER A 200 -6.95 2.27 -15.66
N GLY A 201 -7.14 1.33 -14.73
CA GLY A 201 -7.18 -0.10 -15.01
C GLY A 201 -8.27 -0.48 -16.02
N PRO A 202 -9.54 -0.09 -15.81
CA PRO A 202 -10.61 -0.32 -16.76
C PRO A 202 -10.46 0.44 -18.07
N LEU A 203 -10.03 1.70 -18.03
CA LEU A 203 -9.84 2.52 -19.24
C LEU A 203 -8.77 1.95 -20.17
N ILE A 204 -7.62 1.55 -19.62
CA ILE A 204 -6.52 0.92 -20.38
C ILE A 204 -7.02 -0.35 -21.07
N ARG A 205 -7.78 -1.19 -20.36
CA ARG A 205 -8.35 -2.43 -20.92
C ARG A 205 -9.38 -2.14 -22.00
N PHE A 206 -10.29 -1.20 -21.75
CA PHE A 206 -11.29 -0.77 -22.70
C PHE A 206 -10.66 -0.32 -24.03
N PHE A 207 -9.72 0.63 -23.98
CA PHE A 207 -9.05 1.12 -25.19
C PHE A 207 -8.22 0.04 -25.88
N ARG A 208 -7.55 -0.83 -25.12
CA ARG A 208 -6.80 -1.95 -25.68
C ARG A 208 -7.70 -2.93 -26.44
N ASN A 209 -8.86 -3.25 -25.89
CA ASN A 209 -9.82 -4.16 -26.51
C ASN A 209 -10.48 -3.51 -27.74
N LEU A 210 -10.75 -2.21 -27.69
CA LEU A 210 -11.26 -1.45 -28.82
C LEU A 210 -10.30 -1.50 -30.02
N VAL A 211 -9.00 -1.27 -29.79
CA VAL A 211 -7.97 -1.34 -30.84
C VAL A 211 -7.87 -2.75 -31.44
N ARG A 212 -8.07 -3.79 -30.62
CA ARG A 212 -8.03 -5.19 -31.05
C ARG A 212 -9.35 -5.70 -31.62
N LYS A 213 -10.41 -4.88 -31.61
CA LYS A 213 -11.79 -5.27 -31.99
C LYS A 213 -12.31 -6.48 -31.19
N ASP A 214 -11.80 -6.66 -29.97
CA ASP A 214 -12.27 -7.68 -29.04
C ASP A 214 -13.43 -7.07 -28.23
N PHE A 215 -14.68 -7.31 -28.65
CA PHE A 215 -15.88 -6.73 -28.02
C PHE A 215 -16.51 -7.70 -27.01
N GLY A 216 -17.02 -7.17 -25.90
CA GLY A 216 -17.67 -7.94 -24.83
C GLY A 216 -18.06 -7.04 -23.65
N PHE A 217 -19.16 -7.32 -22.94
CA PHE A 217 -19.60 -6.50 -21.81
C PHE A 217 -20.07 -7.35 -20.62
N PRO A 218 -19.53 -7.13 -19.40
CA PRO A 218 -18.60 -6.07 -18.98
C PRO A 218 -17.09 -6.41 -19.10
N GLU A 219 -16.74 -7.58 -19.65
CA GLU A 219 -15.38 -8.12 -19.66
C GLU A 219 -14.35 -7.27 -20.40
N MET A 220 -14.76 -6.44 -21.37
CA MET A 220 -13.82 -5.53 -22.05
C MET A 220 -13.22 -4.46 -21.12
N PHE A 221 -13.85 -4.19 -19.98
CA PHE A 221 -13.34 -3.27 -18.96
C PHE A 221 -12.48 -4.01 -17.92
N LEU A 222 -12.69 -5.32 -17.74
CA LEU A 222 -12.07 -6.09 -16.66
C LEU A 222 -10.90 -6.95 -17.14
N GLY A 223 -10.85 -7.28 -18.43
CA GLY A 223 -9.85 -8.17 -19.00
C GLY A 223 -9.51 -7.84 -20.45
N TYR A 224 -8.89 -8.79 -21.13
CA TYR A 224 -8.61 -8.75 -22.57
C TYR A 224 -8.51 -10.18 -23.12
N ARG A 225 -8.66 -10.35 -24.44
CA ARG A 225 -8.54 -11.67 -25.09
C ARG A 225 -7.07 -12.07 -25.29
N MET A 226 -6.72 -13.29 -24.92
CA MET A 226 -5.38 -13.88 -25.07
C MET A 226 -5.46 -15.30 -25.62
N ASP A 227 -4.46 -15.71 -26.40
CA ASP A 227 -4.29 -17.09 -26.83
C ASP A 227 -4.09 -18.02 -25.63
N LEU A 228 -4.80 -19.14 -25.61
CA LEU A 228 -4.80 -20.10 -24.50
C LEU A 228 -3.39 -20.63 -24.19
N LYS A 229 -2.53 -20.74 -25.21
CA LYS A 229 -1.12 -21.17 -25.11
C LYS A 229 -0.22 -20.19 -24.33
N ASP A 230 -0.60 -18.92 -24.26
CA ASP A 230 0.20 -17.86 -23.65
C ASP A 230 -0.21 -17.56 -22.21
N VAL A 231 -1.42 -17.98 -21.82
CA VAL A 231 -1.96 -17.81 -20.46
C VAL A 231 -1.01 -18.33 -19.37
N PRO A 232 -0.41 -19.55 -19.48
CA PRO A 232 0.51 -20.05 -18.45
C PRO A 232 1.83 -19.27 -18.35
N LYS A 233 2.19 -18.51 -19.40
CA LYS A 233 3.45 -17.77 -19.48
C LYS A 233 3.33 -16.33 -18.98
N LYS A 234 2.12 -15.89 -18.62
CA LYS A 234 1.81 -14.51 -18.28
C LYS A 234 1.12 -14.43 -16.91
N PHE A 235 1.24 -13.28 -16.26
CA PHE A 235 0.60 -13.03 -14.98
C PHE A 235 -0.86 -12.60 -15.19
N VAL A 236 -1.70 -13.57 -15.55
CA VAL A 236 -3.14 -13.35 -15.79
C VAL A 236 -3.98 -14.44 -15.10
N TRP A 237 -5.26 -14.18 -14.93
CA TRP A 237 -6.27 -15.14 -14.51
C TRP A 237 -7.25 -15.39 -15.67
N PRO A 238 -7.57 -16.65 -15.99
CA PRO A 238 -8.66 -16.96 -16.91
C PRO A 238 -9.98 -16.38 -16.40
N MET A 239 -10.74 -15.74 -17.28
CA MET A 239 -12.11 -15.27 -17.01
C MET A 239 -13.15 -16.17 -17.64
N GLU A 240 -12.75 -17.23 -18.32
CA GLU A 240 -13.66 -18.25 -18.85
C GLU A 240 -13.36 -19.56 -18.13
N ALA A 241 -14.40 -20.29 -17.75
CA ALA A 241 -14.27 -21.59 -17.11
C ALA A 241 -15.35 -22.54 -17.64
N VAL A 242 -15.07 -23.85 -17.60
CA VAL A 242 -16.07 -24.87 -17.95
C VAL A 242 -16.81 -25.31 -16.69
N ARG A 243 -18.12 -25.07 -16.64
CA ARG A 243 -19.04 -25.49 -15.56
C ARG A 243 -20.19 -26.24 -16.21
N GLU A 244 -20.52 -27.43 -15.70
CA GLU A 244 -21.63 -28.24 -16.23
C GLU A 244 -21.56 -28.46 -17.76
N ASP A 245 -20.34 -28.59 -18.28
CA ASP A 245 -20.03 -28.75 -19.71
C ASP A 245 -20.28 -27.50 -20.60
N GLU A 246 -20.67 -26.37 -20.00
CA GLU A 246 -20.78 -25.07 -20.66
C GLU A 246 -19.61 -24.13 -20.35
N VAL A 247 -19.30 -23.23 -21.28
CA VAL A 247 -18.29 -22.19 -21.07
C VAL A 247 -18.96 -20.98 -20.47
N VAL A 248 -18.59 -20.64 -19.23
CA VAL A 248 -19.14 -19.50 -18.51
C VAL A 248 -18.09 -18.42 -18.27
N LEU A 249 -18.53 -17.17 -18.35
CA LEU A 249 -17.71 -16.01 -18.02
C LEU A 249 -17.71 -15.81 -16.49
N VAL A 250 -16.51 -15.81 -15.92
CA VAL A 250 -16.23 -15.54 -14.51
C VAL A 250 -15.54 -14.19 -14.41
N LEU A 251 -16.30 -13.16 -14.05
CA LEU A 251 -15.79 -11.77 -13.99
C LEU A 251 -14.69 -11.58 -12.93
N PHE A 252 -14.81 -12.28 -11.80
CA PHE A 252 -13.87 -12.21 -10.69
C PHE A 252 -13.33 -13.60 -10.37
N PRO A 253 -12.38 -14.12 -11.18
CA PRO A 253 -11.83 -15.44 -10.97
C PRO A 253 -11.11 -15.51 -9.62
N LYS A 254 -11.41 -16.54 -8.84
CA LYS A 254 -10.67 -16.85 -7.60
C LYS A 254 -9.33 -17.48 -7.96
N ARG A 255 -8.39 -17.38 -7.02
CA ARG A 255 -7.11 -18.09 -7.09
C ARG A 255 -7.44 -19.60 -7.17
N SER A 256 -7.29 -20.19 -8.36
CA SER A 256 -7.46 -21.63 -8.56
C SER A 256 -6.07 -22.27 -8.62
N ASP A 257 -5.88 -23.34 -7.86
CA ASP A 257 -4.63 -24.12 -7.89
C ASP A 257 -4.54 -24.95 -9.19
N ASP A 258 -5.66 -25.15 -9.88
CA ASP A 258 -5.80 -26.01 -11.06
C ASP A 258 -6.01 -25.23 -12.37
N VAL A 259 -5.35 -24.07 -12.53
CA VAL A 259 -5.39 -23.29 -13.79
C VAL A 259 -5.09 -24.18 -15.01
N LYS A 260 -4.16 -25.13 -14.88
CA LYS A 260 -3.81 -26.06 -15.97
C LYS A 260 -4.99 -26.96 -16.37
N VAL A 261 -5.78 -27.43 -15.40
CA VAL A 261 -6.94 -28.29 -15.65
C VAL A 261 -8.04 -27.50 -16.33
N GLU A 262 -8.32 -26.28 -15.86
CA GLU A 262 -9.32 -25.41 -16.49
C GLU A 262 -8.91 -25.05 -17.93
N LEU A 263 -7.65 -24.72 -18.17
CA LEU A 263 -7.15 -24.46 -19.53
C LEU A 263 -7.27 -25.67 -20.45
N ALA A 264 -7.04 -26.90 -19.93
CA ALA A 264 -7.22 -28.12 -20.71
C ALA A 264 -8.69 -28.34 -21.10
N LYS A 265 -9.64 -28.06 -20.19
CA LYS A 265 -11.09 -28.14 -20.48
C LYS A 265 -11.51 -27.13 -21.54
N LEU A 266 -11.05 -25.89 -21.44
CA LEU A 266 -11.32 -24.85 -22.44
C LEU A 266 -10.74 -25.22 -23.82
N LYS A 267 -9.53 -25.80 -23.83
CA LYS A 267 -8.92 -26.31 -25.07
C LYS A 267 -9.72 -27.47 -25.67
N ALA A 268 -10.23 -28.39 -24.85
CA ALA A 268 -11.07 -29.51 -25.31
C ALA A 268 -12.40 -29.04 -25.92
N LYS A 269 -12.91 -27.89 -25.45
CA LYS A 269 -14.08 -27.20 -26.05
C LYS A 269 -13.75 -26.42 -27.33
N GLY A 270 -12.52 -26.48 -27.83
CA GLY A 270 -12.10 -25.84 -29.07
C GLY A 270 -11.78 -24.35 -28.96
N LEU A 271 -11.66 -23.79 -27.75
CA LEU A 271 -11.29 -22.39 -27.58
C LEU A 271 -9.79 -22.18 -27.80
N GLU A 272 -9.46 -21.31 -28.76
CA GLU A 272 -8.08 -20.89 -29.03
C GLU A 272 -7.70 -19.60 -28.29
N ARG A 273 -8.67 -18.69 -28.16
CA ARG A 273 -8.54 -17.42 -27.40
C ARG A 273 -9.57 -17.41 -26.29
N ILE A 274 -9.19 -16.88 -25.13
CA ILE A 274 -10.05 -16.75 -23.95
C ILE A 274 -9.96 -15.34 -23.36
N TRP A 275 -11.00 -14.89 -22.67
CA TRP A 275 -10.91 -13.69 -21.83
C TRP A 275 -10.01 -13.95 -20.61
N VAL A 276 -9.11 -13.01 -20.32
CA VAL A 276 -8.23 -13.06 -19.14
C VAL A 276 -8.17 -11.71 -18.45
N THR A 277 -8.02 -11.70 -17.13
CA THR A 277 -7.76 -10.49 -16.35
C THR A 277 -6.31 -10.46 -15.86
N PRO A 278 -5.56 -9.36 -16.03
CA PRO A 278 -4.19 -9.25 -15.55
C PRO A 278 -4.11 -9.26 -14.02
N LYS A 279 -3.00 -9.79 -13.50
CA LYS A 279 -2.62 -9.67 -12.09
C LYS A 279 -1.91 -8.33 -11.89
N ASP A 280 -2.67 -7.25 -11.81
CA ASP A 280 -2.10 -5.90 -11.83
C ASP A 280 -1.17 -5.64 -10.63
N PRO A 281 -0.01 -4.98 -10.84
CA PRO A 281 0.94 -4.68 -9.78
C PRO A 281 0.51 -3.39 -9.07
N PHE A 282 -0.02 -3.49 -7.86
CA PHE A 282 -0.54 -2.32 -7.14
C PHE A 282 0.55 -1.33 -6.73
N ILE A 283 1.82 -1.75 -6.72
CA ILE A 283 2.99 -0.90 -6.47
C ILE A 283 3.13 0.22 -7.53
N ILE A 284 2.70 0.00 -8.78
CA ILE A 284 2.75 1.03 -9.82
C ILE A 284 1.79 2.18 -9.50
N PRO A 285 0.46 1.94 -9.31
CA PRO A 285 -0.44 2.97 -8.83
C PRO A 285 0.02 3.63 -7.53
N MET A 286 0.63 2.87 -6.60
CA MET A 286 1.16 3.42 -5.35
C MET A 286 2.31 4.40 -5.57
N THR A 287 3.22 4.10 -6.51
CA THR A 287 4.30 5.00 -6.90
C THR A 287 3.76 6.30 -7.50
N LEU A 288 2.76 6.20 -8.39
CA LEU A 288 2.05 7.36 -8.93
C LEU A 288 1.29 8.12 -7.84
N GLY A 289 0.74 7.38 -6.85
CA GLY A 289 0.08 7.91 -5.67
C GLY A 289 0.99 8.82 -4.86
N ILE A 290 2.29 8.52 -4.72
CA ILE A 290 3.24 9.42 -4.03
C ILE A 290 3.33 10.76 -4.72
N ILE A 291 3.53 10.74 -6.05
CA ILE A 291 3.63 11.96 -6.86
C ILE A 291 2.31 12.74 -6.78
N PHE A 292 1.20 12.05 -6.96
CA PHE A 292 -0.12 12.67 -6.96
C PHE A 292 -0.48 13.25 -5.58
N SER A 293 -0.18 12.55 -4.49
CA SER A 293 -0.42 13.05 -3.13
C SER A 293 0.46 14.26 -2.79
N ALA A 294 1.71 14.30 -3.26
CA ALA A 294 2.60 15.43 -3.03
C ALA A 294 2.23 16.66 -3.87
N VAL A 295 1.77 16.46 -5.11
CA VAL A 295 1.50 17.55 -6.05
C VAL A 295 0.04 18.02 -5.99
N VAL A 296 -0.90 17.09 -6.02
CA VAL A 296 -2.34 17.41 -6.08
C VAL A 296 -2.95 17.45 -4.70
N GLY A 297 -2.55 16.55 -3.79
CA GLY A 297 -3.08 16.48 -2.43
C GLY A 297 -4.28 15.54 -2.30
N ASN A 298 -5.25 15.94 -1.49
CA ASN A 298 -6.38 15.08 -1.11
C ASN A 298 -7.65 15.40 -1.90
N LEU A 299 -8.00 14.52 -2.83
CA LEU A 299 -9.21 14.67 -3.66
C LEU A 299 -10.52 14.54 -2.87
N ILE A 300 -10.52 13.91 -1.69
CA ILE A 300 -11.73 13.79 -0.86
C ILE A 300 -12.25 15.17 -0.44
N ILE A 301 -11.38 16.17 -0.31
CA ILE A 301 -11.80 17.55 0.02
C ILE A 301 -12.83 18.07 -1.00
N LEU A 302 -12.72 17.66 -2.27
CA LEU A 302 -13.67 18.07 -3.31
C LEU A 302 -15.06 17.43 -3.13
N LEU A 303 -15.13 16.28 -2.45
CA LEU A 303 -16.38 15.57 -2.17
C LEU A 303 -17.00 16.01 -0.83
N PHE A 304 -16.18 16.46 0.11
CA PHE A 304 -16.59 16.96 1.42
C PHE A 304 -15.94 18.33 1.68
N PRO A 305 -16.50 19.41 1.12
CA PRO A 305 -16.06 20.76 1.47
C PRO A 305 -16.46 21.02 2.92
N PHE A 306 -15.49 20.93 3.83
CA PHE A 306 -15.63 21.34 5.23
C PHE A 306 -15.70 22.86 5.34
#